data_AF-A0A8S1S2Y8-F1
#
_entry.id   AF-A0A8S1S2Y8-F1
#
_cell.length_a   1.000
_cell.length_b   1.000
_cell.length_c   1.000
_cell.angle_alpha   90.00
_cell.angle_beta   90.00
_cell.angle_gamma   90.00
#
_symmetry.space_group_name_H-M   'P 1'
#
loop_
_entity.id
_entity.type
_entity.pdbx_description
1 polymer ?
#
loop_
_entity_poly.entity_id
_entity_poly.type
_entity_poly.pdbx_seq_one_letter_code
_entity_poly.pdbx_strand_id
1 'polypeptide(L)'
;MYFAEKEFVDDSQIQNIPQAIWWAIITITTVGYGDYVPKSLLGKFIGVLSLIFGVLLLSLPVAIIGNKFQEIYLQNKNEETKKARKNAKTHYNQIQNQNEKEIYRIILKLNELEQVNEKIEQCLKDNQFLYRSISRDAQSMIDKIEINRENGKSKSKQKERLSTQERIIKIREDILNSRKNQ
;
A
#
# COMPACT_ATOMS: atom_id res chain seq x y z
N MET A 1 43.72 19.65 -62.31
CA MET A 1 44.72 20.47 -61.60
C MET A 1 46.11 20.33 -62.21
N TYR A 2 46.78 19.17 -62.11
CA TYR A 2 48.12 18.94 -62.71
C TYR A 2 48.23 19.42 -64.17
N PHE A 3 47.36 18.93 -65.05
CA PHE A 3 47.35 19.32 -66.46
C PHE A 3 47.07 20.82 -66.66
N ALA A 4 46.13 21.39 -65.89
CA ALA A 4 45.77 22.80 -65.97
C ALA A 4 46.89 23.76 -65.54
N GLU A 5 47.82 23.32 -64.68
CA GLU A 5 49.00 24.13 -64.33
C GLU A 5 50.16 23.88 -65.29
N LYS A 6 50.38 22.63 -65.71
CA LYS A 6 51.50 22.26 -66.60
C LYS A 6 51.42 22.92 -67.98
N GLU A 7 50.22 23.15 -68.50
CA GLU A 7 50.02 23.72 -69.83
C GLU A 7 50.21 25.25 -69.88
N PHE A 8 50.13 25.95 -68.74
CA PHE A 8 50.02 27.43 -68.70
C PHE A 8 51.10 28.10 -67.84
N VAL A 9 51.90 27.33 -67.08
CA VAL A 9 52.91 27.86 -66.16
C VAL A 9 54.16 26.99 -66.18
N ASP A 10 55.28 27.53 -66.68
CA ASP A 10 56.55 26.81 -66.79
C ASP A 10 57.22 26.53 -65.42
N ASP A 11 57.01 27.41 -64.42
CA ASP A 11 57.50 27.27 -63.04
C ASP A 11 56.36 27.00 -62.03
N SER A 12 55.59 25.95 -62.30
CA SER A 12 54.52 25.49 -61.44
C SER A 12 55.05 24.75 -60.21
N GLN A 13 54.43 25.02 -59.04
CA GLN A 13 54.70 24.27 -57.82
C GLN A 13 54.15 22.84 -57.88
N ILE A 14 53.15 22.59 -58.74
CA ILE A 14 52.49 21.29 -58.91
C ILE A 14 53.13 20.57 -60.11
N GLN A 15 54.20 19.82 -59.83
CA GLN A 15 55.04 19.18 -60.85
C GLN A 15 54.65 17.73 -61.15
N ASN A 16 53.97 17.05 -60.22
CA ASN A 16 53.57 15.65 -60.37
C ASN A 16 52.11 15.41 -59.95
N ILE A 17 51.50 14.34 -60.46
CA ILE A 17 50.12 13.93 -60.13
C ILE A 17 49.89 13.78 -58.61
N PRO A 18 50.78 13.15 -57.83
CA PRO A 18 50.59 13.02 -56.39
C PRO A 18 50.51 14.37 -55.65
N GLN A 19 51.25 15.40 -56.09
CA GLN A 19 51.17 16.75 -55.51
C GLN A 19 49.83 17.41 -55.83
N ALA A 20 49.27 17.16 -57.01
CA ALA A 20 47.93 17.63 -57.36
C ALA A 20 46.84 16.92 -56.52
N ILE A 21 47.01 15.64 -56.20
CA ILE A 21 46.11 14.90 -55.31
C ILE A 21 46.21 15.44 -53.88
N TRP A 22 47.43 15.68 -53.38
CA TRP A 22 47.64 16.31 -52.08
C TRP A 22 46.93 17.67 -51.99
N TRP A 23 47.17 18.54 -52.98
CA TRP A 23 46.47 19.83 -53.07
C TRP A 23 44.94 19.68 -53.08
N ALA A 24 44.41 18.71 -53.83
CA ALA A 24 42.97 18.48 -53.90
C ALA A 24 42.40 18.06 -52.53
N ILE A 25 43.08 17.14 -51.83
CA ILE A 25 42.66 16.67 -50.51
C ILE A 25 42.63 17.84 -49.51
N ILE A 26 43.72 18.61 -49.39
CA ILE A 26 43.80 19.72 -48.42
C ILE A 26 42.85 20.88 -48.74
N THR A 27 42.50 21.05 -50.02
CA THR A 27 41.54 22.07 -50.47
C THR A 27 40.11 21.64 -50.20
N ILE A 28 39.77 20.37 -50.48
CA ILE A 28 38.43 19.80 -50.21
C ILE A 28 38.16 19.75 -48.71
N THR A 29 39.17 19.45 -47.89
CA THR A 29 39.06 19.46 -46.42
C THR A 29 39.17 20.86 -45.83
N THR A 30 39.28 21.91 -46.65
CA THR A 30 39.41 23.32 -46.24
C THR A 30 40.62 23.63 -45.35
N VAL A 31 41.63 22.75 -45.31
CA VAL A 31 42.85 22.95 -44.52
C VAL A 31 43.76 23.99 -45.16
N GLY A 32 44.02 23.85 -46.47
CA GLY A 32 44.69 24.88 -47.28
C GLY A 32 46.06 25.34 -46.77
N TYR A 33 47.04 24.43 -46.64
CA TYR A 33 48.39 24.76 -46.14
C TYR A 33 49.13 25.83 -46.96
N GLY A 34 48.80 25.98 -48.26
CA GLY A 34 49.42 26.98 -49.14
C GLY A 34 50.82 26.59 -49.65
N ASP A 35 51.21 25.35 -49.45
CA ASP A 35 52.46 24.74 -49.94
C ASP A 35 52.45 24.53 -51.47
N TYR A 36 51.29 24.22 -52.03
CA TYR A 36 51.05 24.15 -53.47
C TYR A 36 49.82 24.98 -53.83
N VAL A 37 49.95 25.94 -54.76
CA VAL A 37 48.83 26.82 -55.16
C VAL A 37 48.80 26.98 -56.68
N PRO A 38 47.61 26.85 -57.33
CA PRO A 38 47.49 27.14 -58.75
C PRO A 38 47.84 28.60 -59.05
N LYS A 39 48.74 28.83 -60.01
CA LYS A 39 49.02 30.17 -60.50
C LYS A 39 48.21 30.49 -61.76
N SER A 40 47.88 29.48 -62.57
CA SER A 40 47.15 29.64 -63.83
C SER A 40 45.70 30.10 -63.62
N LEU A 41 45.14 30.80 -64.61
CA LEU A 41 43.74 31.24 -64.58
C LEU A 41 42.77 30.04 -64.54
N LEU A 42 43.06 29.00 -65.33
CA LEU A 42 42.27 27.76 -65.38
C LEU A 42 42.38 26.97 -64.07
N GLY A 43 43.58 26.89 -63.48
CA GLY A 43 43.81 26.25 -62.19
C GLY A 43 43.06 26.94 -61.04
N LYS A 44 42.99 28.27 -61.05
CA LYS A 44 42.17 29.04 -60.09
C LYS A 44 40.68 28.76 -60.23
N PHE A 45 40.16 28.68 -61.47
CA PHE A 45 38.75 28.31 -61.70
C PHE A 45 38.43 26.91 -61.18
N ILE A 46 39.31 25.93 -61.45
CA ILE A 46 39.20 24.56 -60.91
C ILE A 46 39.30 24.56 -59.38
N GLY A 47 40.13 25.43 -58.79
CA GLY A 47 40.23 25.63 -57.35
C GLY A 47 38.92 26.10 -56.71
N VAL A 48 38.25 27.09 -57.31
CA VAL A 48 36.95 27.57 -56.84
C VAL A 48 35.90 26.47 -56.91
N LEU A 49 35.84 25.73 -58.01
CA LEU A 49 34.93 24.59 -58.14
C LEU A 49 35.22 23.50 -57.09
N SER A 50 36.49 23.15 -56.91
CA SER A 50 36.90 22.14 -55.93
C SER A 50 36.52 22.53 -54.51
N LEU A 51 36.57 23.82 -54.17
CA LEU A 51 36.15 24.33 -52.87
C LEU A 51 34.63 24.18 -52.66
N ILE A 52 33.83 24.56 -53.66
CA ILE A 52 32.37 24.42 -53.62
C ILE A 52 31.99 22.94 -53.46
N PHE A 53 32.57 22.05 -54.26
CA PHE A 53 32.31 20.62 -54.16
C PHE A 53 32.77 20.04 -52.83
N GLY A 54 33.91 20.48 -52.28
CA GLY A 54 34.39 20.01 -50.99
C GLY A 54 33.43 20.32 -49.85
N VAL A 55 32.92 21.55 -49.79
CA VAL A 55 31.92 21.96 -48.79
C VAL A 55 30.61 21.16 -48.94
N LEU A 56 30.12 20.99 -50.18
CA LEU A 56 28.90 20.21 -50.43
C LEU A 56 29.05 18.74 -50.02
N LEU A 57 30.19 18.13 -50.33
CA LEU A 57 30.48 16.72 -49.98
C LEU A 57 30.60 16.53 -48.47
N LEU A 58 31.24 17.46 -47.76
CA LEU A 58 31.37 17.38 -46.29
C LEU A 58 30.06 17.72 -45.56
N SER A 59 29.17 18.51 -46.16
CA SER A 59 27.90 18.89 -45.54
C SER A 59 26.95 17.69 -45.34
N LEU A 60 26.93 16.73 -46.26
CA LEU A 60 26.03 15.57 -46.19
C LEU A 60 26.30 14.64 -44.98
N PRO A 61 27.52 14.13 -44.75
CA PRO A 61 27.78 13.26 -43.61
C PRO A 61 27.58 13.99 -42.28
N VAL A 62 27.93 15.28 -42.18
CA VAL A 62 27.69 16.10 -40.98
C VAL A 62 26.19 16.19 -40.68
N ALA A 63 25.36 16.46 -41.69
CA ALA A 63 23.90 16.54 -41.52
C ALA A 63 23.28 15.20 -41.11
N ILE A 64 23.71 14.09 -41.72
CA ILE A 64 23.21 12.74 -41.40
C ILE A 64 23.54 12.38 -39.94
N ILE A 65 24.78 12.59 -39.52
CA ILE A 65 25.22 12.31 -38.15
C ILE A 65 24.46 13.19 -37.15
N GLY A 66 24.32 14.48 -37.44
CA GLY A 66 23.57 15.42 -36.59
C GLY A 66 22.12 14.99 -36.39
N ASN A 67 21.43 14.62 -37.47
CA ASN A 67 20.05 14.15 -37.41
C ASN A 67 19.92 12.85 -36.61
N LYS A 68 20.85 11.90 -36.79
CA LYS A 68 20.84 10.63 -36.03
C LYS A 68 21.12 10.83 -34.56
N PHE A 69 22.05 11.72 -34.22
CA PHE A 69 22.32 12.06 -32.83
C PHE A 69 21.10 12.71 -32.17
N GLN A 70 20.43 13.64 -32.86
CA GLN A 70 19.21 14.27 -32.38
C GLN A 70 18.07 13.25 -32.17
N GLU A 71 17.87 12.34 -33.12
CA GLU A 71 16.87 11.27 -33.03
C GLU A 71 17.12 10.39 -31.79
N ILE A 72 18.35 9.91 -31.62
CA ILE A 72 18.74 9.06 -30.48
C ILE A 72 18.61 9.82 -29.15
N TYR A 73 19.04 11.08 -29.11
CA TYR A 73 18.94 11.92 -27.92
C TYR A 73 17.48 12.10 -27.49
N LEU A 74 16.59 12.44 -28.43
CA LEU A 74 15.16 12.61 -28.16
C LEU A 74 14.51 11.28 -27.78
N GLN A 75 14.88 10.18 -28.43
CA GLN A 75 14.38 8.85 -28.11
C GLN A 75 14.75 8.46 -26.67
N ASN A 76 16.02 8.62 -26.28
CA ASN A 76 16.46 8.32 -24.92
C ASN A 76 15.71 9.12 -23.86
N LYS A 77 15.54 10.43 -24.10
CA LYS A 77 14.75 11.31 -23.20
C LYS A 77 13.28 10.88 -23.11
N ASN A 78 12.68 10.47 -24.22
CA ASN A 78 11.32 9.96 -24.26
C ASN A 78 11.20 8.60 -23.55
N GLU A 79 12.18 7.71 -23.66
CA GLU A 79 12.19 6.42 -22.96
C GLU A 79 12.34 6.60 -21.44
N GLU A 80 13.17 7.54 -20.98
CA GLU A 80 13.28 7.87 -19.56
C GLU A 80 11.94 8.38 -18.98
N THR A 81 11.29 9.32 -19.67
CA THR A 81 9.98 9.84 -19.24
C THR A 81 8.88 8.76 -19.28
N LYS A 82 8.87 7.89 -20.30
CA LYS A 82 7.97 6.73 -20.37
C LYS A 82 8.20 5.76 -19.21
N LYS A 83 9.46 5.45 -18.89
CA LYS A 83 9.82 4.58 -17.75
C LYS A 83 9.36 5.20 -16.43
N ALA A 84 9.61 6.49 -16.21
CA ALA A 84 9.16 7.20 -15.02
C ALA A 84 7.62 7.16 -14.89
N ARG A 85 6.89 7.42 -15.98
CA ARG A 85 5.42 7.35 -16.00
C ARG A 85 4.90 5.93 -15.75
N LYS A 86 5.53 4.91 -16.32
CA LYS A 86 5.18 3.51 -16.11
C LYS A 86 5.39 3.10 -14.65
N ASN A 87 6.52 3.48 -14.05
CA ASN A 87 6.81 3.20 -12.64
C ASN A 87 5.81 3.89 -11.72
N ALA A 88 5.50 5.17 -11.96
CA ALA A 88 4.49 5.91 -11.19
C ALA A 88 3.10 5.26 -11.30
N LYS A 89 2.69 4.85 -12.51
CA LYS A 89 1.40 4.15 -12.72
C LYS A 89 1.36 2.80 -12.00
N THR A 90 2.43 2.01 -12.07
CA THR A 90 2.54 0.73 -11.34
C THR A 90 2.45 0.95 -9.84
N HIS A 91 3.16 1.94 -9.30
CA HIS A 91 3.13 2.24 -7.87
C HIS A 91 1.75 2.72 -7.40
N TYR A 92 1.09 3.57 -8.18
CA TYR A 92 -0.28 4.00 -7.90
C TYR A 92 -1.25 2.79 -7.85
N ASN A 93 -1.19 1.90 -8.84
CA ASN A 93 -2.03 0.70 -8.87
C ASN A 93 -1.74 -0.25 -7.69
N GLN A 94 -0.48 -0.36 -7.26
CA GLN A 94 -0.10 -1.14 -6.09
C GLN A 94 -0.73 -0.57 -4.80
N ILE A 95 -0.65 0.74 -4.60
CA ILE A 95 -1.27 1.42 -3.44
C ILE A 95 -2.79 1.23 -3.44
N GLN A 96 -3.44 1.40 -4.60
CA GLN A 96 -4.89 1.20 -4.70
C GLN A 96 -5.30 -0.24 -4.34
N ASN A 97 -4.60 -1.24 -4.88
CA ASN A 97 -4.87 -2.65 -4.55
C ASN A 97 -4.61 -2.97 -3.06
N GLN A 98 -3.61 -2.33 -2.44
CA GLN A 98 -3.38 -2.48 -1.00
C GLN A 98 -4.53 -1.86 -0.19
N ASN A 99 -4.96 -0.65 -0.55
CA ASN A 99 -6.07 0.03 0.11
C ASN A 99 -7.37 -0.80 0.03
N GLU A 100 -7.68 -1.39 -1.12
CA GLU A 100 -8.83 -2.28 -1.26
C GLU A 100 -8.74 -3.48 -0.30
N LYS A 101 -7.57 -4.15 -0.22
CA LYS A 101 -7.37 -5.28 0.71
C LYS A 101 -7.52 -4.88 2.17
N GLU A 102 -7.04 -3.70 2.56
CA GLU A 102 -7.22 -3.18 3.91
C GLU A 102 -8.71 -2.92 4.21
N ILE A 103 -9.45 -2.34 3.27
CA ILE A 103 -10.90 -2.13 3.41
C ILE A 103 -11.62 -3.47 3.65
N TYR A 104 -11.36 -4.50 2.85
CA TYR A 104 -11.96 -5.82 3.05
C TYR A 104 -11.61 -6.43 4.41
N ARG A 105 -10.36 -6.29 4.88
CA ARG A 105 -9.97 -6.76 6.22
C ARG A 105 -10.71 -6.04 7.33
N ILE A 106 -10.90 -4.72 7.21
CA ILE A 106 -11.66 -3.93 8.18
C ILE A 106 -13.11 -4.38 8.20
N ILE A 107 -13.75 -4.55 7.04
CA ILE A 107 -15.15 -5.02 6.94
C ILE A 107 -15.32 -6.38 7.62
N LEU A 108 -14.42 -7.33 7.36
CA LEU A 108 -14.48 -8.65 7.99
C LEU A 108 -14.36 -8.58 9.52
N LYS A 109 -13.41 -7.79 10.03
CA LYS A 109 -13.24 -7.58 11.47
C LYS A 109 -14.44 -6.88 12.11
N LEU A 110 -15.07 -5.94 11.41
CA LEU A 110 -16.29 -5.27 11.89
C LEU A 110 -17.43 -6.27 12.07
N ASN A 111 -17.63 -7.17 11.12
CA ASN A 111 -18.64 -8.22 11.24
C ASN A 111 -18.35 -9.19 12.40
N GLU A 112 -17.09 -9.56 12.63
CA GLU A 112 -16.72 -10.34 13.82
C GLU A 112 -17.01 -9.60 15.13
N LEU A 113 -16.68 -8.30 15.19
CA LEU A 113 -16.97 -7.46 16.35
C LEU A 113 -18.47 -7.35 16.62
N GLU A 114 -19.28 -7.24 15.56
CA GLU A 114 -20.74 -7.21 15.66
C GLU A 114 -21.28 -8.51 16.28
N GLN A 115 -20.81 -9.67 15.80
CA GLN A 115 -21.17 -10.96 16.38
C GLN A 115 -20.76 -11.11 17.86
N VAL A 116 -19.60 -10.56 18.24
CA VAL A 116 -19.16 -10.58 19.64
C VAL A 116 -20.05 -9.67 20.49
N ASN A 117 -20.43 -8.49 20.00
CA ASN A 117 -21.35 -7.59 20.69
C ASN A 117 -22.70 -8.26 20.93
N GLU A 118 -23.27 -8.96 19.94
CA GLU A 118 -24.52 -9.72 20.10
C GLU A 118 -24.40 -10.80 21.20
N LYS A 119 -23.28 -11.52 21.24
CA LYS A 119 -23.03 -12.53 22.28
C LYS A 119 -22.91 -11.91 23.67
N ILE A 120 -22.27 -10.74 23.78
CA ILE A 120 -22.19 -10.00 25.05
C ILE A 120 -23.58 -9.59 25.51
N GLU A 121 -24.41 -9.04 24.61
CA GLU A 121 -25.80 -8.68 24.95
C GLU A 121 -26.60 -9.89 25.43
N GLN A 122 -26.44 -11.04 24.78
CA GLN A 122 -27.10 -12.27 25.21
C GLN A 122 -26.63 -12.71 26.60
N CYS A 123 -25.32 -12.73 26.85
CA CYS A 123 -24.76 -13.06 28.16
C CYS A 123 -25.26 -12.13 29.26
N LEU A 124 -25.40 -10.83 28.97
CA LEU A 124 -25.96 -9.86 29.91
C LEU A 124 -27.43 -10.15 30.23
N LYS A 125 -28.24 -10.51 29.24
CA LYS A 125 -29.65 -10.93 29.45
C LYS A 125 -29.73 -12.20 30.30
N ASP A 126 -28.89 -13.19 30.02
CA ASP A 126 -28.86 -14.45 30.77
C ASP A 126 -28.44 -14.21 32.23
N ASN A 127 -27.42 -13.37 32.44
CA ASN A 127 -26.97 -13.01 33.79
C ASN A 127 -28.07 -12.26 34.57
N GLN A 128 -28.77 -11.32 33.93
CA GLN A 128 -29.92 -10.63 34.52
C GLN A 128 -31.04 -11.61 34.93
N PHE A 129 -31.33 -12.61 34.08
CA PHE A 129 -32.31 -13.65 34.40
C PHE A 129 -31.88 -14.51 35.60
N LEU A 130 -30.60 -14.87 35.67
CA LEU A 130 -30.03 -15.60 36.81
C LEU A 130 -30.18 -14.82 38.11
N TYR A 131 -29.81 -13.53 38.13
CA TYR A 131 -29.98 -12.68 39.32
C TYR A 131 -31.43 -12.65 39.80
N ARG A 132 -32.40 -12.54 38.88
CA ARG A 132 -33.83 -12.55 39.22
C ARG A 132 -34.29 -13.90 39.77
N SER A 133 -33.78 -15.00 39.22
CA SER A 133 -34.14 -16.36 39.64
C SER A 133 -33.60 -16.65 41.04
N ILE A 134 -32.32 -16.36 41.28
CA ILE A 134 -31.69 -16.49 42.60
C ILE A 134 -32.43 -15.63 43.63
N SER A 135 -32.76 -14.38 43.29
CA SER A 135 -33.51 -13.50 44.19
C SER A 135 -34.89 -14.06 44.54
N ARG A 136 -35.60 -14.65 43.56
CA ARG A 136 -36.91 -15.27 43.79
C ARG A 136 -36.81 -16.52 44.67
N ASP A 137 -35.80 -17.36 44.43
CA ASP A 137 -35.57 -18.57 45.22
C ASP A 137 -35.19 -18.22 46.66
N ALA A 138 -34.34 -17.22 46.85
CA ALA A 138 -33.99 -16.70 48.17
C ALA A 138 -35.23 -16.20 48.92
N GLN A 139 -36.10 -15.43 48.25
CA GLN A 139 -37.34 -14.94 48.85
C GLN A 139 -38.28 -16.08 49.27
N SER A 140 -38.46 -17.08 48.40
CA SER A 140 -39.26 -18.28 48.70
C SER A 140 -38.73 -19.06 49.90
N MET A 141 -37.40 -19.15 50.05
CA MET A 141 -36.79 -19.78 51.22
C MET A 141 -37.06 -19.00 52.51
N ILE A 142 -36.95 -17.66 52.47
CA ILE A 142 -37.27 -16.80 53.62
C ILE A 142 -38.73 -17.01 54.05
N ASP A 143 -39.66 -17.00 53.10
CA ASP A 143 -41.08 -17.20 53.38
C ASP A 143 -41.34 -18.58 54.01
N LYS A 144 -40.72 -19.65 53.49
CA LYS A 144 -40.83 -21.00 54.07
C LYS A 144 -40.27 -21.09 55.49
N ILE A 145 -39.15 -20.41 55.76
CA ILE A 145 -38.55 -20.37 57.09
C ILE A 145 -39.47 -19.64 58.07
N GLU A 146 -40.05 -18.51 57.66
CA GLU A 146 -40.96 -17.75 58.52
C GLU A 146 -42.23 -18.55 58.84
N ILE A 147 -42.83 -19.20 57.83
CA ILE A 147 -43.99 -20.09 58.02
C ILE A 147 -43.64 -21.24 58.98
N ASN A 148 -42.48 -21.90 58.80
CA ASN A 148 -42.05 -22.97 59.71
C ASN A 148 -41.81 -22.46 61.14
N ARG A 149 -41.28 -21.24 61.29
CA ARG A 149 -41.06 -20.60 62.59
C ARG A 149 -42.39 -20.29 63.28
N GLU A 150 -43.38 -19.78 62.56
CA GLU A 150 -44.74 -19.54 63.10
C GLU A 150 -45.44 -20.84 63.50
N ASN A 151 -45.37 -21.87 62.65
CA ASN A 151 -45.89 -23.19 62.94
C ASN A 151 -45.20 -23.82 64.17
N GLY A 152 -43.89 -23.64 64.31
CA GLY A 152 -43.13 -24.07 65.48
C GLY A 152 -43.58 -23.38 66.78
N LYS A 153 -43.79 -22.05 66.74
CA LYS A 153 -44.35 -21.28 67.87
C LYS A 153 -45.78 -21.72 68.22
N SER A 154 -46.59 -22.09 67.23
CA SER A 154 -47.96 -22.57 67.45
C SER A 154 -47.96 -23.96 68.09
N LYS A 155 -47.14 -24.89 67.57
CA LYS A 155 -46.97 -26.23 68.14
C LYS A 155 -46.41 -26.20 69.56
N SER A 156 -45.45 -25.32 69.87
CA SER A 156 -44.94 -25.19 71.23
C SER A 156 -46.01 -24.68 72.20
N LYS A 157 -46.79 -23.65 71.82
CA LYS A 157 -47.95 -23.18 72.59
C LYS A 157 -49.00 -24.27 72.79
N GLN A 158 -49.27 -25.08 71.76
CA GLN A 158 -50.22 -26.19 71.86
C GLN A 158 -49.73 -27.28 72.81
N LYS A 159 -48.45 -27.66 72.71
CA LYS A 159 -47.83 -28.67 73.58
C LYS A 159 -47.81 -28.23 75.05
N GLU A 160 -47.55 -26.96 75.30
CA GLU A 160 -47.61 -26.35 76.63
C GLU A 160 -49.03 -26.37 77.22
N ARG A 161 -50.06 -26.10 76.41
CA ARG A 161 -51.47 -26.22 76.82
C ARG A 161 -51.87 -27.66 77.15
N LEU A 162 -51.45 -28.63 76.34
CA LEU A 162 -51.71 -30.06 76.57
C LEU A 162 -51.06 -30.56 77.86
N SER A 163 -49.79 -30.23 78.12
CA SER A 163 -49.15 -30.63 79.37
C SER A 163 -49.79 -29.98 80.60
N THR A 164 -50.27 -28.74 80.47
CA THR A 164 -51.03 -28.07 81.52
C THR A 164 -52.36 -28.77 81.78
N GLN A 165 -53.07 -29.19 80.73
CA GLN A 165 -54.32 -29.96 80.85
C GLN A 165 -54.09 -31.33 81.51
N GLU A 166 -53.05 -32.07 81.12
CA GLU A 166 -52.68 -33.35 81.76
C GLU A 166 -52.38 -33.16 83.25
N ARG A 167 -51.66 -32.10 83.62
CA ARG A 167 -51.40 -31.74 85.03
C ARG A 167 -52.70 -31.48 85.80
N ILE A 168 -53.65 -30.75 85.21
CA ILE A 168 -54.96 -30.48 85.82
C ILE A 168 -55.77 -31.76 86.02
N ILE A 169 -55.79 -32.66 85.02
CA ILE A 169 -56.50 -33.94 85.12
C ILE A 169 -55.91 -34.79 86.25
N LYS A 170 -54.58 -34.88 86.32
CA LYS A 170 -53.90 -35.65 87.38
C LYS A 170 -54.23 -35.13 88.79
N ILE A 171 -54.19 -33.80 88.99
CA ILE A 171 -54.60 -33.18 90.26
C ILE A 171 -56.05 -33.51 90.60
N ARG A 172 -56.95 -33.50 89.60
CA ARG A 172 -58.37 -33.83 89.80
C ARG A 172 -58.57 -35.29 90.22
N GLU A 173 -57.83 -36.22 89.61
CA GLU A 173 -57.84 -37.63 90.01
C GLU A 173 -57.31 -37.84 91.44
N ASP A 174 -56.20 -37.17 91.79
CA ASP A 174 -55.65 -37.21 93.14
C ASP A 174 -56.67 -36.73 94.19
N ILE A 175 -57.39 -35.63 93.93
CA ILE A 175 -58.47 -35.12 94.80
C ILE A 175 -59.63 -36.12 94.93
N LEU A 176 -60.04 -36.77 93.83
CA LEU A 176 -61.14 -37.74 93.82
C LEU A 176 -60.78 -39.03 94.59
N ASN A 177 -59.54 -39.49 94.49
CA ASN A 177 -59.04 -40.64 95.25
C ASN A 177 -58.91 -40.31 96.75
N SER A 178 -58.51 -39.09 97.11
CA SER A 178 -58.52 -38.64 98.52
C SER A 178 -59.93 -38.58 99.13
N ARG A 179 -60.99 -38.37 98.34
CA ARG A 179 -62.39 -38.39 98.82
C ARG A 179 -63.01 -39.79 98.92
N LYS A 180 -62.48 -40.79 98.22
CA LYS A 180 -62.96 -42.19 98.31
C LYS A 180 -62.36 -42.97 99.48
N ASN A 181 -61.29 -42.45 100.10
CA ASN A 181 -60.61 -43.04 101.25
C ASN A 181 -60.95 -42.32 102.58
N GLN A 182 -62.07 -41.60 102.61
CA GLN A 182 -62.75 -41.08 103.81
C GLN A 182 -64.15 -41.70 103.88
#